data_AF-A0A6V8DSK0-F1
#
_entry.id   AF-A0A6V8DSK0-F1
#
_cell.length_a   1.000
_cell.length_b   1.000
_cell.length_c   1.000
_cell.angle_alpha   90.00
_cell.angle_beta   90.00
_cell.angle_gamma   90.00
#
_symmetry.space_group_name_H-M   'P 1'
#
loop_
_entity.id
_entity.type
_entity.pdbx_description
1 polymer ?
#
loop_
_entity_poly.entity_id
_entity_poly.type
_entity_poly.pdbx_seq_one_letter_code
_entity_poly.pdbx_strand_id
1 'polypeptide(L)'
;MVGQQAALDKWFLRQDVMDQLLASGEASIDATQFADRILAIAETEEAEHQTLVDPFDRSVALVLSLVREQELDPWNVDLSSFLKVFTLRVKNEASALDLPACGRLIRLSWEVLHQQAIVLFDRVQATEEEEEWDEGFDFGWEADYDDEAFHFTNSILQGEADHVLPGLFDERVRRDEGRPVTLGELLSAFKDAADDAEALRLREENRIAHELELQEYLSDVGGRMHNEDLEGDIQRCWTAMRQTCIAKASNKVPVAEVMIELAKVLEDSFGAVPEGYDDEAKVASFIAGLFLTHRGFASITQDEVPNGVICIEDAWPDVASFEEVKALVEDQQDAESKRIQSQDLGSVQHAQLRAEKVQKAEQLAQRKAKRAAEAAAKAQDQMIDVAEASTTVEPEVNDDAATSEEPFESHEWLVE
;
A
#
# COMPACT_ATOMS: atom_id res chain seq x y z
N MET A 1 -46.15 10.13 45.77
CA MET A 1 -46.37 9.48 44.46
C MET A 1 -45.46 10.11 43.39
N VAL A 2 -45.60 11.39 43.05
CA VAL A 2 -44.76 12.07 42.02
C VAL A 2 -43.24 12.03 42.34
N GLY A 3 -42.85 12.29 43.59
CA GLY A 3 -41.43 12.25 43.99
C GLY A 3 -40.80 10.85 44.03
N GLN A 4 -41.59 9.77 44.07
CA GLN A 4 -41.07 8.39 43.99
C GLN A 4 -40.88 7.95 42.54
N GLN A 5 -41.74 8.40 41.62
CA GLN A 5 -41.56 8.16 40.17
C GLN A 5 -40.31 8.89 39.66
N ALA A 6 -40.14 10.18 39.99
CA ALA A 6 -38.96 10.94 39.58
C ALA A 6 -37.63 10.39 40.12
N ALA A 7 -37.64 9.77 41.31
CA ALA A 7 -36.44 9.13 41.87
C ALA A 7 -36.14 7.76 41.22
N LEU A 8 -37.19 7.02 40.84
CA LEU A 8 -37.05 5.79 40.07
C LEU A 8 -36.52 6.08 38.66
N ASP A 9 -37.05 7.11 37.99
CA ASP A 9 -36.61 7.52 36.65
C ASP A 9 -35.12 7.89 36.60
N LYS A 10 -34.59 8.55 37.65
CA LYS A 10 -33.17 8.88 37.77
C LYS A 10 -32.29 7.64 37.96
N TRP A 11 -32.74 6.69 38.78
CA TRP A 11 -32.02 5.44 39.00
C TRP A 11 -32.02 4.56 37.74
N PHE A 12 -33.15 4.51 37.02
CA PHE A 12 -33.25 3.82 35.74
C PHE A 12 -32.37 4.46 34.66
N LEU A 13 -32.33 5.79 34.55
CA LEU A 13 -31.43 6.47 33.61
C LEU A 13 -29.96 6.13 33.88
N ARG A 14 -29.54 6.17 35.16
CA ARG A 14 -28.18 5.80 35.55
C ARG A 14 -27.85 4.35 35.17
N GLN A 15 -28.76 3.43 35.44
CA GLN A 15 -28.55 2.02 35.11
C GLN A 15 -28.56 1.77 33.60
N ASP A 16 -29.47 2.38 32.85
CA ASP A 16 -29.53 2.25 31.39
C ASP A 16 -28.24 2.75 30.74
N VAL A 17 -27.74 3.92 31.16
CA VAL A 17 -26.44 4.44 30.67
C VAL A 17 -25.30 3.48 31.01
N MET A 18 -25.23 2.94 32.23
CA MET A 18 -24.19 1.97 32.58
C MET A 18 -24.28 0.69 31.74
N ASP A 19 -25.48 0.15 31.56
CA ASP A 19 -25.70 -1.08 30.81
C ASP A 19 -25.34 -0.88 29.32
N GLN A 20 -25.63 0.29 28.74
CA GLN A 20 -25.22 0.64 27.38
C GLN A 20 -23.69 0.77 27.23
N LEU A 21 -23.02 1.46 28.16
CA LEU A 21 -21.56 1.63 28.09
C LEU A 21 -20.80 0.32 28.35
N LEU A 22 -21.34 -0.56 29.20
CA LEU A 22 -20.80 -1.90 29.36
C LEU A 22 -21.00 -2.75 28.10
N ALA A 23 -22.11 -2.55 27.38
CA ALA A 23 -22.36 -3.22 26.10
C ALA A 23 -21.46 -2.70 24.96
N SER A 24 -21.09 -1.41 24.96
CA SER A 24 -20.13 -0.84 23.99
C SER A 24 -18.68 -1.25 24.27
N GLY A 25 -18.40 -1.85 25.43
CA GLY A 25 -17.10 -2.42 25.78
C GLY A 25 -16.23 -1.53 26.66
N GLU A 26 -16.80 -0.52 27.32
CA GLU A 26 -16.07 0.35 28.24
C GLU A 26 -15.67 -0.34 29.55
N ALA A 27 -14.62 0.19 30.18
CA ALA A 27 -14.24 -0.25 31.51
C ALA A 27 -15.35 0.06 32.52
N SER A 28 -15.69 -0.92 33.36
CA SER A 28 -16.77 -0.77 34.36
C SER A 28 -16.59 0.43 35.29
N ILE A 29 -15.35 0.85 35.57
CA ILE A 29 -15.07 2.01 36.40
C ILE A 29 -15.46 3.31 35.69
N ASP A 30 -15.11 3.44 34.40
CA ASP A 30 -15.37 4.66 33.62
C ASP A 30 -16.87 4.82 33.35
N ALA A 31 -17.56 3.72 33.03
CA ALA A 31 -19.01 3.70 32.88
C ALA A 31 -19.74 4.16 34.15
N THR A 32 -19.28 3.73 35.35
CA THR A 32 -19.88 4.19 36.62
C THR A 32 -19.65 5.67 36.88
N GLN A 33 -18.43 6.17 36.62
CA GLN A 33 -18.11 7.59 36.81
C GLN A 33 -18.93 8.47 35.87
N PHE A 34 -19.10 8.04 34.62
CA PHE A 34 -19.88 8.76 33.63
C PHE A 34 -21.37 8.79 33.98
N ALA A 35 -21.94 7.65 34.39
CA ALA A 35 -23.33 7.59 34.80
C ALA A 35 -23.60 8.45 36.06
N ASP A 36 -22.65 8.47 37.01
CA ASP A 36 -22.73 9.34 38.19
C ASP A 36 -22.60 10.83 37.81
N ARG A 37 -21.75 11.16 36.82
CA ARG A 37 -21.62 12.51 36.26
C ARG A 37 -22.91 12.99 35.59
N ILE A 38 -23.55 12.16 34.77
CA ILE A 38 -24.85 12.47 34.15
C ILE A 38 -25.92 12.69 35.20
N LEU A 39 -25.96 11.84 36.24
CA LEU A 39 -26.95 12.00 37.31
C LEU A 39 -26.77 13.34 38.02
N ALA A 40 -25.54 13.73 38.32
CA ALA A 40 -25.25 15.04 38.92
C ALA A 40 -25.71 16.21 38.02
N ILE A 41 -25.52 16.11 36.70
CA ILE A 41 -26.00 17.11 35.74
C ILE A 41 -27.52 17.13 35.67
N ALA A 42 -28.18 15.96 35.68
CA ALA A 42 -29.64 15.86 35.70
C ALA A 42 -30.26 16.42 36.99
N GLU A 43 -29.48 16.49 38.07
CA GLU A 43 -29.89 17.10 39.34
C GLU A 43 -29.75 18.63 39.36
N THR A 44 -28.84 19.20 38.58
CA THR A 44 -28.74 20.66 38.46
C THR A 44 -29.98 21.25 37.78
N GLU A 45 -30.54 22.34 38.31
CA GLU A 45 -31.74 22.95 37.74
C GLU A 45 -31.44 23.65 36.41
N GLU A 46 -32.46 23.81 35.55
CA GLU A 46 -32.36 24.33 34.18
C GLU A 46 -31.53 25.63 34.05
N ALA A 47 -31.65 26.53 35.04
CA ALA A 47 -30.93 27.79 35.10
C ALA A 47 -29.42 27.67 35.44
N GLU A 48 -29.00 26.55 36.02
CA GLU A 48 -27.61 26.31 36.43
C GLU A 48 -26.78 25.64 35.33
N HIS A 49 -27.40 25.05 34.30
CA HIS A 49 -26.65 24.39 33.21
C HIS A 49 -25.79 25.36 32.39
N GLN A 50 -26.16 26.64 32.31
CA GLN A 50 -25.31 27.66 31.68
C GLN A 50 -24.04 27.97 32.50
N THR A 51 -24.02 27.60 33.78
CA THR A 51 -22.86 27.81 34.67
C THR A 51 -21.87 26.65 34.67
N LEU A 52 -22.19 25.54 33.98
CA LEU A 52 -21.29 24.40 33.84
C LEU A 52 -20.03 24.83 33.09
N VAL A 53 -18.88 24.46 33.66
CA VAL A 53 -17.55 24.85 33.18
C VAL A 53 -17.20 24.11 31.89
N ASP A 54 -17.49 22.80 31.85
CA ASP A 54 -17.15 21.93 30.73
C ASP A 54 -18.15 22.09 29.56
N PRO A 55 -17.68 22.41 28.33
CA PRO A 55 -18.50 22.39 27.12
C PRO A 55 -19.25 21.07 26.88
N PHE A 56 -18.68 19.93 27.28
CA PHE A 56 -19.30 18.61 27.11
C PHE A 56 -20.50 18.43 28.05
N ASP A 57 -20.38 18.83 29.32
CA ASP A 57 -21.48 18.77 30.28
C ASP A 57 -22.64 19.68 29.87
N ARG A 58 -22.32 20.82 29.23
CA ARG A 58 -23.34 21.71 28.66
C ARG A 58 -24.12 21.07 27.52
N SER A 59 -23.48 20.27 26.67
CA SER A 59 -24.20 19.54 25.60
C SER A 59 -25.02 18.37 26.14
N VAL A 60 -24.56 17.66 27.18
CA VAL A 60 -25.37 16.64 27.88
C VAL A 60 -26.60 17.28 28.51
N ALA A 61 -26.42 18.39 29.22
CA ALA A 61 -27.50 19.17 29.80
C ALA A 61 -28.52 19.62 28.75
N LEU A 62 -28.04 20.05 27.58
CA LEU A 62 -28.91 20.43 26.47
C LEU A 62 -29.76 19.26 25.98
N VAL A 63 -29.18 18.06 25.82
CA VAL A 63 -29.94 16.85 25.45
C VAL A 63 -31.02 16.53 26.49
N LEU A 64 -30.66 16.56 27.78
CA LEU A 64 -31.61 16.33 28.88
C LEU A 64 -32.72 17.38 28.92
N SER A 65 -32.40 18.66 28.68
CA SER A 65 -33.39 19.74 28.61
C SER A 65 -34.37 19.55 27.46
N LEU A 66 -33.89 19.09 26.30
CA LEU A 66 -34.73 18.89 25.12
C LEU A 66 -35.74 17.78 25.32
N VAL A 67 -35.32 16.65 25.92
CA VAL A 67 -36.22 15.54 26.21
C VAL A 67 -37.31 15.96 27.20
N ARG A 68 -36.94 16.78 28.19
CA ARG A 68 -37.90 17.31 29.18
C ARG A 68 -38.85 18.36 28.61
N GLU A 69 -38.36 19.31 27.82
CA GLU A 69 -39.15 20.41 27.26
C GLU A 69 -40.13 19.96 26.17
N GLN A 70 -39.76 18.94 25.39
CA GLN A 70 -40.57 18.47 24.25
C GLN A 70 -41.45 17.27 24.56
N GLU A 71 -41.51 16.84 25.82
CA GLU A 71 -42.25 15.65 26.25
C GLU A 71 -41.91 14.41 25.40
N LEU A 72 -40.64 14.29 24.98
CA LEU A 72 -40.17 13.11 24.26
C LEU A 72 -40.13 11.92 25.21
N ASP A 73 -40.56 10.76 24.74
CA ASP A 73 -40.51 9.53 25.53
C ASP A 73 -39.03 9.10 25.72
N PRO A 74 -38.52 9.00 26.96
CA PRO A 74 -37.14 8.58 27.22
C PRO A 74 -36.82 7.17 26.72
N TRP A 75 -37.84 6.32 26.54
CA TRP A 75 -37.68 4.92 26.12
C TRP A 75 -37.85 4.72 24.61
N ASN A 76 -38.40 5.71 23.90
CA ASN A 76 -38.59 5.69 22.47
C ASN A 76 -38.46 7.11 21.89
N VAL A 77 -37.22 7.55 21.71
CA VAL A 77 -36.94 8.90 21.22
C VAL A 77 -37.10 8.95 19.71
N ASP A 78 -38.02 9.81 19.22
CA ASP A 78 -38.10 10.13 17.80
C ASP A 78 -36.90 10.98 17.38
N LEU A 79 -35.92 10.34 16.75
CA LEU A 79 -34.69 10.96 16.25
C LEU A 79 -34.97 12.10 15.26
N SER A 80 -36.08 12.04 14.51
CA SER A 80 -36.37 13.02 13.46
C SER A 80 -36.83 14.37 14.03
N SER A 81 -37.66 14.37 15.07
CA SER A 81 -38.05 15.57 15.81
C SER A 81 -36.90 16.06 16.69
N PHE A 82 -36.23 15.13 17.38
CA PHE A 82 -35.04 15.43 18.18
C PHE A 82 -33.97 16.17 17.37
N LEU A 83 -33.56 15.65 16.20
CA LEU A 83 -32.52 16.29 15.39
C LEU A 83 -32.91 17.68 14.90
N LYS A 84 -34.18 17.91 14.54
CA LYS A 84 -34.64 19.24 14.10
C LYS A 84 -34.44 20.27 15.20
N VAL A 85 -34.76 19.91 16.43
CA VAL A 85 -34.74 20.84 17.56
C VAL A 85 -33.33 20.97 18.12
N PHE A 86 -32.62 19.85 18.23
CA PHE A 86 -31.21 19.81 18.62
C PHE A 86 -30.35 20.67 17.69
N THR A 87 -30.47 20.52 16.37
CA THR A 87 -29.68 21.32 15.42
C THR A 87 -30.02 22.81 15.45
N LEU A 88 -31.27 23.19 15.74
CA LEU A 88 -31.65 24.60 15.93
C LEU A 88 -31.02 25.17 17.20
N ARG A 89 -31.03 24.42 18.30
CA ARG A 89 -30.45 24.86 19.58
C ARG A 89 -28.93 24.94 19.53
N VAL A 90 -28.28 23.96 18.92
CA VAL A 90 -26.82 23.97 18.68
C VAL A 90 -26.39 25.19 17.84
N LYS A 91 -27.19 25.59 16.85
CA LYS A 91 -26.92 26.82 16.07
C LYS A 91 -27.02 28.09 16.91
N ASN A 92 -27.95 28.14 17.85
CA ASN A 92 -28.16 29.32 18.71
C ASN A 92 -27.12 29.43 19.83
N GLU A 93 -26.65 28.29 20.36
CA GLU A 93 -25.75 28.22 21.51
C GLU A 93 -24.32 27.78 21.12
N ALA A 94 -23.94 27.97 19.85
CA ALA A 94 -22.74 27.43 19.22
C ALA A 94 -21.42 27.77 19.94
N SER A 95 -21.32 28.92 20.62
CA SER A 95 -20.09 29.34 21.32
C SER A 95 -19.88 28.66 22.67
N ALA A 96 -20.92 28.06 23.25
CA ALA A 96 -20.85 27.43 24.57
C ALA A 96 -20.72 25.91 24.49
N LEU A 97 -21.02 25.29 23.35
CA LEU A 97 -21.12 23.84 23.22
C LEU A 97 -19.86 23.23 22.59
N ASP A 98 -19.65 21.94 22.85
CA ASP A 98 -18.66 21.15 22.12
C ASP A 98 -19.16 20.82 20.70
N LEU A 99 -18.79 21.69 19.74
CA LEU A 99 -19.21 21.58 18.34
C LEU A 99 -18.75 20.27 17.67
N PRO A 100 -17.48 19.81 17.83
CA PRO A 100 -17.06 18.50 17.35
C PRO A 100 -17.94 17.33 17.80
N ALA A 101 -18.20 17.20 19.11
CA ALA A 101 -19.03 16.11 19.64
C ALA A 101 -20.49 16.24 19.17
N CYS A 102 -21.06 17.44 19.20
CA CYS A 102 -22.42 17.69 18.72
C CYS A 102 -22.59 17.38 17.22
N GLY A 103 -21.60 17.75 16.40
CA GLY A 103 -21.58 17.42 14.97
C GLY A 103 -21.52 15.92 14.72
N ARG A 104 -20.74 15.18 15.53
CA ARG A 104 -20.66 13.73 15.44
C ARG A 104 -21.94 13.05 15.90
N LEU A 105 -22.59 13.52 16.97
CA LEU A 105 -23.92 13.02 17.36
C LEU A 105 -24.96 13.23 16.26
N ILE A 106 -24.97 14.40 15.62
CA ILE A 106 -25.87 14.67 14.48
C ILE A 106 -25.63 13.66 13.36
N ARG A 107 -24.36 13.37 13.07
CA ARG A 107 -23.98 12.38 12.06
C ARG A 107 -24.44 10.97 12.45
N LEU A 108 -24.18 10.52 13.67
CA LEU A 108 -24.60 9.18 14.14
C LEU A 108 -26.12 9.02 14.11
N SER A 109 -26.85 10.03 14.57
CA SER A 109 -28.31 10.05 14.53
C SER A 109 -28.84 9.99 13.09
N TRP A 110 -28.15 10.66 12.15
CA TRP A 110 -28.48 10.58 10.72
C TRP A 110 -28.19 9.19 10.15
N GLU A 111 -27.07 8.56 10.51
CA GLU A 111 -26.71 7.21 10.06
C GLU A 111 -27.78 6.18 10.51
N VAL A 112 -28.25 6.26 11.76
CA VAL A 112 -29.33 5.40 12.27
C VAL A 112 -30.63 5.64 11.50
N LEU A 113 -31.04 6.91 11.32
CA LEU A 113 -32.23 7.26 10.53
C LEU A 113 -32.12 6.79 9.08
N HIS A 114 -30.93 6.89 8.49
CA HIS A 114 -30.67 6.45 7.13
C HIS A 114 -30.77 4.93 7.01
N GLN A 115 -30.20 4.19 7.96
CA GLN A 115 -30.32 2.74 8.02
C GLN A 115 -31.77 2.29 8.21
N GLN A 116 -32.53 2.96 9.08
CA GLN A 116 -33.97 2.73 9.24
C GLN A 116 -34.71 2.96 7.93
N ALA A 117 -34.41 4.05 7.21
CA ALA A 117 -35.01 4.35 5.92
C ALA A 117 -34.66 3.32 4.83
N ILE A 118 -33.42 2.81 4.81
CA ILE A 118 -33.01 1.72 3.90
C ILE A 118 -33.82 0.46 4.19
N VAL A 119 -33.90 0.05 5.46
CA VAL A 119 -34.67 -1.16 5.84
C VAL A 119 -36.15 -1.01 5.49
N LEU A 120 -36.71 0.19 5.64
CA LEU A 120 -38.07 0.48 5.19
C LEU A 120 -38.19 0.39 3.66
N PHE A 121 -37.21 0.90 2.92
CA PHE A 121 -37.19 0.85 1.45
C PHE A 121 -37.09 -0.60 0.93
N ASP A 122 -36.16 -1.39 1.45
CA ASP A 122 -36.00 -2.80 1.09
C ASP A 122 -37.30 -3.60 1.35
N ARG A 123 -37.99 -3.29 2.45
CA ARG A 123 -39.28 -3.91 2.80
C ARG A 123 -40.38 -3.54 1.79
N VAL A 124 -40.44 -2.28 1.37
CA VAL A 124 -41.41 -1.83 0.37
C VAL A 124 -41.13 -2.51 -0.98
N GLN A 125 -39.87 -2.58 -1.41
CA GLN A 125 -39.50 -3.26 -2.66
C GLN A 125 -39.76 -4.77 -2.63
N ALA A 126 -39.45 -5.45 -1.52
CA ALA A 126 -39.73 -6.89 -1.38
C ALA A 126 -41.23 -7.22 -1.48
N THR A 127 -42.11 -6.27 -1.14
CA THR A 127 -43.56 -6.43 -1.30
C THR A 127 -43.98 -6.31 -2.78
N GLU A 128 -43.24 -5.56 -3.60
CA GLU A 128 -43.53 -5.40 -5.03
C GLU A 128 -43.06 -6.60 -5.88
N GLU A 129 -42.01 -7.32 -5.46
CA GLU A 129 -41.48 -8.49 -6.19
C GLU A 129 -42.28 -9.79 -5.95
N GLU A 130 -43.06 -9.92 -4.87
CA GLU A 130 -43.88 -11.12 -4.59
C GLU A 130 -45.20 -11.19 -5.41
N GLU A 131 -45.52 -10.20 -6.24
CA GLU A 131 -46.69 -10.21 -7.13
C GLU A 131 -46.36 -10.62 -8.59
N GLU A 132 -45.29 -11.39 -8.83
CA GLU A 132 -45.20 -12.17 -10.07
C GLU A 132 -46.06 -13.43 -9.88
N TRP A 133 -47.38 -13.25 -10.02
CA TRP A 133 -48.35 -14.34 -10.06
C TRP A 133 -47.88 -15.33 -11.14
N ASP A 134 -47.53 -16.55 -10.73
CA ASP A 134 -47.19 -17.65 -11.65
C ASP A 134 -48.39 -17.89 -12.58
N GLU A 135 -48.34 -17.28 -13.78
CA GLU A 135 -49.29 -17.49 -14.88
C GLU A 135 -49.28 -18.96 -15.38
N GLY A 136 -48.45 -19.84 -14.80
CA GLY A 136 -48.33 -21.26 -15.13
C GLY A 136 -49.30 -22.21 -14.43
N PHE A 137 -50.08 -21.76 -13.45
CA PHE A 137 -51.00 -22.64 -12.68
C PHE A 137 -52.46 -22.19 -12.70
N ASP A 138 -52.98 -21.88 -13.88
CA ASP A 138 -54.42 -21.73 -14.12
C ASP A 138 -55.12 -23.10 -14.24
N PHE A 139 -55.08 -23.92 -13.18
CA PHE A 139 -56.02 -25.03 -12.99
C PHE A 139 -56.02 -25.54 -11.54
N GLY A 140 -56.78 -24.88 -10.66
CA GLY A 140 -56.93 -25.36 -9.28
C GLY A 140 -57.85 -24.52 -8.38
N TRP A 141 -58.08 -23.25 -8.70
CA TRP A 141 -58.93 -22.36 -7.88
C TRP A 141 -60.44 -22.57 -8.05
N GLU A 142 -60.88 -23.39 -9.00
CA GLU A 142 -62.31 -23.72 -9.19
C GLU A 142 -62.67 -25.11 -8.64
N ALA A 143 -61.68 -25.92 -8.23
CA ALA A 143 -61.91 -27.34 -7.92
C ALA A 143 -62.10 -27.63 -6.42
N ASP A 144 -61.46 -26.85 -5.54
CA ASP A 144 -61.56 -27.04 -4.10
C ASP A 144 -62.50 -25.98 -3.53
N TYR A 145 -63.80 -26.31 -3.48
CA TYR A 145 -64.71 -25.58 -2.58
C TYR A 145 -64.20 -25.80 -1.16
N ASP A 146 -63.48 -24.82 -0.64
CA ASP A 146 -63.10 -24.81 0.75
C ASP A 146 -64.36 -24.59 1.60
N ASP A 147 -64.92 -25.70 2.09
CA ASP A 147 -66.08 -25.71 2.97
C ASP A 147 -65.86 -24.76 4.16
N GLU A 148 -64.62 -24.60 4.64
CA GLU A 148 -64.27 -23.72 5.76
C GLU A 148 -64.38 -22.24 5.36
N ALA A 149 -63.94 -21.87 4.15
CA ALA A 149 -64.14 -20.52 3.60
C ALA A 149 -65.63 -20.21 3.33
N PHE A 150 -66.41 -21.19 2.88
CA PHE A 150 -67.85 -21.05 2.72
C PHE A 150 -68.56 -20.85 4.06
N HIS A 151 -68.16 -21.62 5.09
CA HIS A 151 -68.68 -21.45 6.45
C HIS A 151 -68.31 -20.09 7.04
N PHE A 152 -67.08 -19.62 6.84
CA PHE A 152 -66.61 -18.32 7.29
C PHE A 152 -67.41 -17.18 6.66
N THR A 153 -67.51 -17.13 5.32
CA THR A 153 -68.26 -16.08 4.62
C THR A 153 -69.75 -16.08 4.99
N ASN A 154 -70.35 -17.26 5.17
CA ASN A 154 -71.75 -17.38 5.58
C ASN A 154 -71.95 -16.91 7.04
N SER A 155 -71.01 -17.19 7.95
CA SER A 155 -71.05 -16.69 9.34
C SER A 155 -70.90 -15.17 9.45
N ILE A 156 -70.14 -14.55 8.54
CA ILE A 156 -70.05 -13.09 8.41
C ILE A 156 -71.36 -12.52 7.88
N LEU A 157 -71.91 -13.10 6.82
CA LEU A 157 -73.18 -12.66 6.21
C LEU A 157 -74.37 -12.79 7.17
N GLN A 158 -74.35 -13.79 8.05
CA GLN A 158 -75.37 -14.02 9.08
C GLN A 158 -75.15 -13.18 10.34
N GLY A 159 -74.03 -12.44 10.43
CA GLY A 159 -73.71 -11.56 11.57
C GLY A 159 -73.24 -12.29 12.83
N GLU A 160 -73.00 -13.60 12.77
CA GLU A 160 -72.49 -14.36 13.92
C GLU A 160 -71.03 -14.01 14.25
N ALA A 161 -70.26 -13.54 13.26
CA ALA A 161 -68.85 -13.17 13.40
C ALA A 161 -68.59 -11.71 13.84
N ASP A 162 -69.63 -10.89 14.07
CA ASP A 162 -69.50 -9.45 14.43
C ASP A 162 -68.64 -9.18 15.67
N HIS A 163 -68.50 -10.15 16.57
CA HIS A 163 -67.68 -10.05 17.77
C HIS A 163 -66.18 -10.30 17.51
N VAL A 164 -65.82 -10.98 16.41
CA VAL A 164 -64.43 -11.32 16.04
C VAL A 164 -63.90 -10.39 14.96
N LEU A 165 -64.78 -9.87 14.10
CA LEU A 165 -64.40 -8.99 12.98
C LEU A 165 -63.58 -7.75 13.39
N PRO A 166 -63.88 -7.04 14.49
CA PRO A 166 -63.05 -5.90 14.92
C PRO A 166 -61.60 -6.31 15.24
N GLY A 167 -61.38 -7.53 15.75
CA GLY A 167 -60.04 -8.07 16.03
C GLY A 167 -59.35 -8.71 14.82
N LEU A 168 -60.13 -9.12 13.81
CA LEU A 168 -59.59 -9.68 12.56
C LEU A 168 -59.04 -8.58 11.63
N PHE A 169 -59.63 -7.39 11.70
CA PHE A 169 -59.14 -6.19 11.01
C PHE A 169 -58.27 -5.30 11.89
N ASP A 170 -58.10 -5.66 13.18
CA ASP A 170 -57.05 -5.07 14.00
C ASP A 170 -55.72 -5.43 13.34
N GLU A 171 -54.92 -4.40 13.12
CA GLU A 171 -53.99 -4.31 12.01
C GLU A 171 -53.12 -5.58 11.87
N ARG A 172 -52.97 -6.09 10.63
CA ARG A 172 -51.95 -7.09 10.28
C ARG A 172 -50.66 -6.69 11.00
N VAL A 173 -50.28 -7.47 12.01
CA VAL A 173 -49.14 -7.24 12.91
C VAL A 173 -48.06 -6.52 12.14
N ARG A 174 -47.98 -5.19 12.32
CA ARG A 174 -46.80 -4.47 11.87
C ARG A 174 -45.71 -5.09 12.72
N ARG A 175 -44.79 -5.83 12.10
CA ARG A 175 -43.60 -6.26 12.81
C ARG A 175 -42.97 -4.98 13.34
N ASP A 176 -42.85 -4.90 14.67
CA ASP A 176 -42.38 -3.71 15.35
C ASP A 176 -41.15 -3.18 14.61
N GLU A 177 -41.18 -1.88 14.34
CA GLU A 177 -40.02 -1.12 13.90
C GLU A 177 -38.84 -1.48 14.82
N GLY A 178 -37.61 -1.46 14.30
CA GLY A 178 -36.44 -1.93 15.05
C GLY A 178 -36.33 -1.33 16.46
N ARG A 179 -35.52 -1.96 17.33
CA ARG A 179 -35.39 -1.58 18.75
C ARG A 179 -35.43 -0.04 18.92
N PRO A 180 -36.35 0.49 19.74
CA PRO A 180 -36.47 1.93 19.93
C PRO A 180 -35.18 2.47 20.54
N VAL A 181 -34.78 3.67 20.11
CA VAL A 181 -33.60 4.35 20.65
C VAL A 181 -33.95 4.96 21.99
N THR A 182 -33.22 4.57 23.04
CA THR A 182 -33.43 5.09 24.40
C THR A 182 -32.57 6.35 24.64
N LEU A 183 -32.95 7.13 25.64
CA LEU A 183 -32.15 8.26 26.10
C LEU A 183 -30.76 7.82 26.58
N GLY A 184 -30.64 6.65 27.22
CA GLY A 184 -29.34 6.11 27.63
C GLY A 184 -28.44 5.81 26.44
N GLU A 185 -29.00 5.29 25.34
CA GLU A 185 -28.28 5.04 24.09
C GLU A 185 -27.83 6.35 23.40
N LEU A 186 -28.66 7.40 23.45
CA LEU A 186 -28.25 8.72 22.95
C LEU A 186 -27.10 9.31 23.77
N LEU A 187 -27.14 9.17 25.10
CA LEU A 187 -26.11 9.69 25.99
C LEU A 187 -24.81 8.88 25.90
N SER A 188 -24.89 7.55 25.72
CA SER A 188 -23.72 6.72 25.45
C SER A 188 -23.10 7.04 24.09
N ALA A 189 -23.93 7.14 23.03
CA ALA A 189 -23.45 7.54 21.71
C ALA A 189 -22.86 8.96 21.71
N PHE A 190 -23.38 9.85 22.57
CA PHE A 190 -22.81 11.18 22.75
C PHE A 190 -21.42 11.14 23.41
N LYS A 191 -21.24 10.27 24.41
CA LYS A 191 -19.94 10.03 25.05
C LYS A 191 -18.93 9.50 24.04
N ASP A 192 -19.30 8.45 23.30
CA ASP A 192 -18.46 7.87 22.24
C ASP A 192 -18.05 8.94 21.22
N ALA A 193 -19.01 9.79 20.83
CA ALA A 193 -18.76 10.88 19.91
C ALA A 193 -17.76 11.94 20.44
N ALA A 194 -17.77 12.20 21.74
CA ALA A 194 -16.83 13.12 22.38
C ALA A 194 -15.43 12.50 22.52
N ASP A 195 -15.33 11.26 22.99
CA ASP A 195 -14.07 10.52 23.13
C ASP A 195 -13.36 10.41 21.77
N ASP A 196 -14.13 10.15 20.71
CA ASP A 196 -13.65 10.15 19.33
C ASP A 196 -13.11 11.50 18.86
N ALA A 197 -13.82 12.59 19.18
CA ALA A 197 -13.42 13.94 18.83
C ALA A 197 -12.12 14.34 19.55
N GLU A 198 -11.98 13.96 20.81
CA GLU A 198 -10.75 14.14 21.58
C GLU A 198 -9.59 13.33 20.99
N ALA A 199 -9.83 12.06 20.65
CA ALA A 199 -8.82 11.21 20.03
C ALA A 199 -8.32 11.79 18.69
N LEU A 200 -9.19 12.41 17.89
CA LEU A 200 -8.78 13.12 16.68
C LEU A 200 -7.96 14.37 16.97
N ARG A 201 -8.35 15.17 17.97
CA ARG A 201 -7.59 16.33 18.40
C ARG A 201 -6.17 15.95 18.83
N LEU A 202 -6.03 14.90 19.63
CA LEU A 202 -4.74 14.35 20.05
C LEU A 202 -3.89 13.86 18.87
N ARG A 203 -4.50 13.21 17.87
CA ARG A 203 -3.78 12.78 16.65
C ARG A 203 -3.27 13.97 15.84
N GLU A 204 -4.06 15.02 15.72
CA GLU A 204 -3.69 16.24 15.01
C GLU A 204 -2.55 16.98 15.74
N GLU A 205 -2.64 17.11 17.06
CA GLU A 205 -1.59 17.71 17.89
C GLU A 205 -0.28 16.92 17.77
N ASN A 206 -0.35 15.59 17.80
CA ASN A 206 0.82 14.74 17.57
C ASN A 206 1.40 14.90 16.16
N ARG A 207 0.55 15.07 15.12
CA ARG A 207 1.01 15.31 13.75
C ARG A 207 1.78 16.63 13.65
N ILE A 208 1.26 17.70 14.24
CA ILE A 208 1.89 19.02 14.24
C ILE A 208 3.21 18.99 15.03
N ALA A 209 3.22 18.33 16.20
CA ALA A 209 4.43 18.16 17.00
C ALA A 209 5.51 17.38 16.23
N HIS A 210 5.13 16.27 15.60
CA HIS A 210 6.04 15.48 14.77
C HIS A 210 6.54 16.24 13.53
N GLU A 211 5.70 17.07 12.90
CA GLU A 211 6.12 17.93 11.80
C GLU A 211 7.18 18.95 12.25
N LEU A 212 7.00 19.56 13.42
CA LEU A 212 7.97 20.48 14.01
C LEU A 212 9.28 19.76 14.36
N GLU A 213 9.21 18.59 14.99
CA GLU A 213 10.39 17.77 15.30
C GLU A 213 11.16 17.38 14.02
N LEU A 214 10.44 16.98 12.98
CA LEU A 214 11.04 16.61 11.70
C LEU A 214 11.69 17.83 11.01
N GLN A 215 11.08 19.01 11.11
CA GLN A 215 11.68 20.26 10.63
C GLN A 215 12.99 20.58 11.36
N GLU A 216 13.03 20.39 12.68
CA GLU A 216 14.23 20.57 13.48
C GLU A 216 15.33 19.57 13.07
N TYR A 217 14.98 18.28 12.94
CA TYR A 217 15.93 17.26 12.49
C TYR A 217 16.47 17.55 11.08
N LEU A 218 15.62 17.96 10.13
CA LEU A 218 16.06 18.32 8.78
C LEU A 218 17.04 19.49 8.77
N SER A 219 16.93 20.43 9.71
CA SER A 219 17.86 21.55 9.81
C SER A 219 19.27 21.14 10.28
N ASP A 220 19.40 20.09 11.10
CA ASP A 220 20.70 19.56 11.57
C ASP A 220 21.37 18.64 10.52
N VAL A 221 20.59 17.97 9.67
CA VAL A 221 21.11 17.05 8.64
C VAL A 221 22.01 17.77 7.63
N GLY A 222 21.73 19.03 7.30
CA GLY A 222 22.55 19.81 6.35
C GLY A 222 24.00 20.05 6.81
N GLY A 223 24.27 20.05 8.13
CA GLY A 223 25.62 20.24 8.68
C GLY A 223 26.43 18.95 8.82
N ARG A 224 25.77 17.78 8.80
CA ARG A 224 26.39 16.44 8.92
C ARG A 224 26.46 15.67 7.61
N MET A 225 25.78 16.13 6.56
CA MET A 225 25.91 15.55 5.24
C MET A 225 27.23 16.02 4.64
N HIS A 226 28.29 15.22 4.85
CA HIS A 226 29.51 15.33 4.06
C HIS A 226 29.09 15.18 2.58
N ASN A 227 29.18 16.26 1.81
CA ASN A 227 28.98 16.20 0.38
C ASN A 227 30.23 15.54 -0.21
N GLU A 228 30.26 14.20 -0.28
CA GLU A 228 31.29 13.43 -1.01
C GLU A 228 31.12 13.67 -2.53
N ASP A 229 31.45 14.88 -2.97
CA ASP A 229 31.47 15.26 -4.38
C ASP A 229 32.81 14.86 -5.00
N LEU A 230 32.92 13.58 -5.36
CA LEU A 230 34.12 13.00 -5.95
C LEU A 230 34.58 13.73 -7.22
N GLU A 231 33.66 14.22 -8.04
CA GLU A 231 34.02 14.92 -9.28
C GLU A 231 34.51 16.35 -8.99
N GLY A 232 33.87 17.04 -8.06
CA GLY A 232 34.36 18.32 -7.54
C GLY A 232 35.74 18.18 -6.89
N ASP A 233 36.00 17.09 -6.17
CA ASP A 233 37.30 16.83 -5.56
C ASP A 233 38.39 16.54 -6.61
N ILE A 234 38.07 15.84 -7.69
CA ILE A 234 38.99 15.65 -8.83
C ILE A 234 39.32 17.01 -9.47
N GLN A 235 38.32 17.87 -9.68
CA GLN A 235 38.54 19.21 -10.23
C GLN A 235 39.41 20.06 -9.31
N ARG A 236 39.12 20.08 -8.00
CA ARG A 236 39.90 20.78 -6.98
C ARG A 236 41.34 20.26 -6.94
N CYS A 237 41.55 18.95 -6.93
CA CYS A 237 42.88 18.34 -6.98
C CYS A 237 43.66 18.70 -8.24
N TRP A 238 43.02 18.70 -9.41
CA TRP A 238 43.67 19.11 -10.66
C TRP A 238 44.08 20.59 -10.63
N THR A 239 43.21 21.47 -10.11
CA THR A 239 43.55 22.90 -9.98
C THR A 239 44.69 23.13 -8.99
N ALA A 240 44.71 22.44 -7.84
CA ALA A 240 45.79 22.51 -6.87
C ALA A 240 47.11 21.99 -7.47
N MET A 241 47.08 20.85 -8.15
CA MET A 241 48.24 20.31 -8.88
C MET A 241 48.78 21.33 -9.87
N ARG A 242 47.91 21.94 -10.68
CA ARG A 242 48.34 22.93 -11.67
C ARG A 242 48.95 24.19 -11.03
N GLN A 243 48.35 24.69 -9.95
CA GLN A 243 48.88 25.83 -9.21
C GLN A 243 50.29 25.52 -8.67
N THR A 244 50.52 24.30 -8.15
CA THR A 244 51.86 23.88 -7.71
C THR A 244 52.85 23.74 -8.86
N CYS A 245 52.44 23.23 -10.03
CA CYS A 245 53.28 23.15 -11.23
C CYS A 245 53.71 24.55 -11.69
N ILE A 246 52.80 25.52 -11.69
CA ILE A 246 53.09 26.92 -12.03
C ILE A 246 54.06 27.53 -11.00
N ALA A 247 53.84 27.30 -9.70
CA ALA A 247 54.70 27.84 -8.64
C ALA A 247 56.14 27.31 -8.71
N LYS A 248 56.33 26.06 -9.13
CA LYS A 248 57.64 25.41 -9.25
C LYS A 248 58.28 25.48 -10.64
N ALA A 249 57.56 25.99 -11.64
CA ALA A 249 57.99 26.00 -13.05
C ALA A 249 58.48 24.62 -13.55
N SER A 250 57.85 23.55 -13.07
CA SER A 250 58.18 22.15 -13.38
C SER A 250 56.90 21.37 -13.59
N ASN A 251 56.87 20.51 -14.60
CA ASN A 251 55.74 19.62 -14.88
C ASN A 251 55.64 18.48 -13.86
N LYS A 252 56.74 18.18 -13.15
CA LYS A 252 56.83 17.14 -12.11
C LYS A 252 56.89 17.81 -10.72
N VAL A 253 55.95 17.46 -9.84
CA VAL A 253 55.78 18.05 -8.50
C VAL A 253 55.55 16.96 -7.44
N PRO A 254 56.11 17.07 -6.22
CA PRO A 254 55.85 16.13 -5.14
C PRO A 254 54.40 16.21 -4.62
N VAL A 255 53.78 15.04 -4.35
CA VAL A 255 52.39 14.94 -3.85
C VAL A 255 52.18 15.74 -2.56
N ALA A 256 53.19 15.79 -1.68
CA ALA A 256 53.12 16.49 -0.40
C ALA A 256 52.77 17.97 -0.54
N GLU A 257 53.21 18.62 -1.61
CA GLU A 257 52.94 20.05 -1.83
C GLU A 257 51.59 20.28 -2.48
N VAL A 258 51.14 19.34 -3.32
CA VAL A 258 49.77 19.35 -3.85
C VAL A 258 48.75 19.23 -2.72
N MET A 259 49.02 18.40 -1.70
CA MET A 259 48.17 18.28 -0.51
C MET A 259 48.06 19.61 0.26
N ILE A 260 49.16 20.35 0.39
CA ILE A 260 49.18 21.63 1.11
C ILE A 260 48.37 22.69 0.36
N GLU A 261 48.51 22.77 -0.97
CA GLU A 261 47.69 23.72 -1.75
C GLU A 261 46.21 23.30 -1.81
N LEU A 262 45.94 21.99 -1.84
CA LEU A 262 44.56 21.49 -1.77
C LEU A 262 43.87 21.86 -0.46
N ALA A 263 44.57 21.76 0.67
CA ALA A 263 44.02 22.16 1.96
C ALA A 263 43.55 23.63 1.96
N LYS A 264 44.30 24.54 1.31
CA LYS A 264 43.87 25.94 1.15
C LYS A 264 42.64 26.08 0.25
N VAL A 265 42.60 25.34 -0.86
CA VAL A 265 41.43 25.33 -1.78
C VAL A 265 40.18 24.80 -1.07
N LEU A 266 40.32 23.82 -0.18
CA LEU A 266 39.23 23.30 0.64
C LEU A 266 38.76 24.30 1.70
N GLU A 267 39.69 24.99 2.38
CA GLU A 267 39.35 26.06 3.33
C GLU A 267 38.57 27.21 2.66
N ASP A 268 38.97 27.62 1.45
CA ASP A 268 38.31 28.67 0.68
C ASP A 268 36.90 28.26 0.20
N SER A 269 36.67 26.97 -0.06
CA SER A 269 35.42 26.48 -0.65
C SER A 269 34.38 25.99 0.37
N PHE A 270 34.80 25.42 1.50
CA PHE A 270 33.93 24.86 2.54
C PHE A 270 33.95 25.64 3.87
N GLY A 271 34.85 26.63 4.01
CA GLY A 271 35.00 27.42 5.23
C GLY A 271 35.81 26.70 6.32
N ALA A 272 36.33 27.44 7.29
CA ALA A 272 37.24 26.90 8.31
C ALA A 272 36.52 25.98 9.33
N VAL A 273 36.94 24.72 9.41
CA VAL A 273 36.47 23.74 10.41
C VAL A 273 37.42 23.73 11.62
N PRO A 274 36.92 23.65 12.87
CA PRO A 274 37.74 23.73 14.08
C PRO A 274 38.82 22.63 14.22
N GLU A 275 38.65 21.48 13.60
CA GLU A 275 39.61 20.35 13.63
C GLU A 275 40.61 20.37 12.45
N GLY A 276 40.47 21.30 11.50
CA GLY A 276 41.29 21.40 10.29
C GLY A 276 40.95 20.33 9.24
N TYR A 277 41.22 20.62 7.97
CA TYR A 277 41.01 19.68 6.86
C TYR A 277 42.19 18.74 6.63
N ASP A 278 43.15 18.63 7.55
CA ASP A 278 44.42 17.93 7.28
C ASP A 278 44.22 16.45 6.91
N ASP A 279 43.29 15.75 7.55
CA ASP A 279 43.04 14.33 7.27
C ASP A 279 42.08 14.13 6.09
N GLU A 280 41.08 14.98 5.93
CA GLU A 280 40.17 14.97 4.78
C GLU A 280 40.90 15.35 3.48
N ALA A 281 41.77 16.36 3.53
CA ALA A 281 42.63 16.76 2.42
C ALA A 281 43.58 15.63 2.00
N LYS A 282 44.13 14.86 2.94
CA LYS A 282 44.96 13.67 2.62
C LYS A 282 44.14 12.58 1.92
N VAL A 283 42.92 12.30 2.41
CA VAL A 283 42.07 11.26 1.82
C VAL A 283 41.55 11.70 0.45
N ALA A 284 41.02 12.92 0.34
CA ALA A 284 40.52 13.49 -0.91
C ALA A 284 41.63 13.62 -1.96
N SER A 285 42.80 14.15 -1.60
CA SER A 285 43.95 14.24 -2.52
C SER A 285 44.46 12.87 -2.97
N PHE A 286 44.42 11.86 -2.11
CA PHE A 286 44.83 10.50 -2.48
C PHE A 286 43.83 9.85 -3.44
N ILE A 287 42.53 9.90 -3.10
CA ILE A 287 41.45 9.33 -3.94
C ILE A 287 41.41 10.04 -5.29
N ALA A 288 41.38 11.37 -5.29
CA ALA A 288 41.40 12.14 -6.52
C ALA A 288 42.72 11.99 -7.28
N GLY A 289 43.88 11.87 -6.62
CA GLY A 289 45.16 11.56 -7.27
C GLY A 289 45.14 10.20 -7.98
N LEU A 290 44.50 9.20 -7.38
CA LEU A 290 44.26 7.91 -8.03
C LEU A 290 43.34 8.06 -9.24
N PHE A 291 42.27 8.86 -9.15
CA PHE A 291 41.38 9.11 -10.28
C PHE A 291 42.04 9.93 -11.39
N LEU A 292 42.86 10.93 -11.05
CA LEU A 292 43.63 11.72 -12.00
C LEU A 292 44.59 10.83 -12.79
N THR A 293 45.23 9.87 -12.13
CA THR A 293 46.11 8.92 -12.81
C THR A 293 45.38 7.84 -13.59
N HIS A 294 44.33 7.24 -13.02
CA HIS A 294 43.53 6.24 -13.71
C HIS A 294 42.86 6.79 -14.97
N ARG A 295 42.33 8.02 -14.90
CA ARG A 295 41.72 8.65 -16.07
C ARG A 295 42.76 9.20 -17.06
N GLY A 296 44.02 9.40 -16.66
CA GLY A 296 45.09 9.87 -17.56
C GLY A 296 45.25 11.38 -17.61
N PHE A 297 44.77 12.10 -16.59
CA PHE A 297 45.05 13.53 -16.40
C PHE A 297 46.50 13.77 -15.95
N ALA A 298 47.06 12.84 -15.17
CA ALA A 298 48.41 12.94 -14.64
C ALA A 298 49.09 11.57 -14.60
N SER A 299 50.42 11.54 -14.46
CA SER A 299 51.19 10.32 -14.26
C SER A 299 51.90 10.36 -12.90
N ILE A 300 51.94 9.23 -12.21
CA ILE A 300 52.68 9.09 -10.94
C ILE A 300 54.03 8.45 -11.23
N THR A 301 55.09 9.07 -10.73
CA THR A 301 56.45 8.53 -10.79
C THR A 301 57.09 8.53 -9.39
N GLN A 302 57.86 7.48 -9.10
CA GLN A 302 58.63 7.36 -7.87
C GLN A 302 60.06 6.96 -8.23
N ASP A 303 61.03 7.79 -7.87
CA ASP A 303 62.42 7.63 -8.33
C ASP A 303 63.16 6.50 -7.57
N GLU A 304 62.83 6.26 -6.29
CA GLU A 304 63.38 5.18 -5.47
C GLU A 304 62.26 4.37 -4.79
N VAL A 305 62.18 3.06 -5.04
CA VAL A 305 61.15 2.18 -4.43
C VAL A 305 61.77 1.41 -3.26
N PRO A 306 61.14 1.34 -2.07
CA PRO A 306 59.82 1.89 -1.70
C PRO A 306 59.82 3.27 -1.03
N ASN A 307 60.99 3.84 -0.70
CA ASN A 307 61.10 5.00 0.21
C ASN A 307 61.28 6.38 -0.48
N GLY A 308 61.23 6.45 -1.80
CA GLY A 308 61.41 7.68 -2.57
C GLY A 308 60.16 8.56 -2.57
N VAL A 309 60.35 9.85 -2.84
CA VAL A 309 59.26 10.83 -2.92
C VAL A 309 58.37 10.54 -4.13
N ILE A 310 57.06 10.45 -3.89
CA ILE A 310 56.07 10.28 -4.96
C ILE A 310 55.86 11.62 -5.63
N CYS A 311 56.06 11.65 -6.94
CA CYS A 311 55.84 12.83 -7.78
C CYS A 311 54.65 12.59 -8.70
N ILE A 312 53.85 13.64 -8.91
CA ILE A 312 52.81 13.69 -9.93
C ILE A 312 53.34 14.58 -11.06
N GLU A 313 53.19 14.09 -12.29
CA GLU A 313 53.52 14.81 -13.51
C GLU A 313 52.24 15.07 -14.32
N ASP A 314 52.01 16.33 -14.69
CA ASP A 314 50.87 16.72 -15.52
C ASP A 314 51.08 16.24 -16.97
N ALA A 315 50.14 15.43 -17.48
CA ALA A 315 50.20 14.91 -18.83
C ALA A 315 49.75 15.93 -19.89
N TRP A 316 49.10 17.04 -19.48
CA TRP A 316 48.46 18.00 -20.37
C TRP A 316 48.82 19.47 -20.05
N PRO A 317 50.11 19.86 -20.14
CA PRO A 317 50.56 21.20 -19.76
C PRO A 317 49.98 22.34 -20.61
N ASP A 318 49.56 22.04 -21.85
CA ASP A 318 49.14 23.05 -22.84
C ASP A 318 47.65 23.46 -22.75
N VAL A 319 46.81 22.75 -21.98
CA VAL A 319 45.35 22.96 -21.95
C VAL A 319 44.96 23.80 -20.74
N ALA A 320 44.16 24.86 -20.89
CA ALA A 320 43.89 25.83 -19.81
C ALA A 320 42.72 25.47 -18.88
N SER A 321 41.73 24.69 -19.36
CA SER A 321 40.51 24.35 -18.61
C SER A 321 40.40 22.86 -18.28
N PHE A 322 39.83 22.54 -17.11
CA PHE A 322 39.57 21.16 -16.69
C PHE A 322 38.58 20.45 -17.63
N GLU A 323 37.57 21.17 -18.11
CA GLU A 323 36.54 20.62 -19.02
C GLU A 323 37.13 20.20 -20.37
N GLU A 324 38.10 20.98 -20.87
CA GLU A 324 38.79 20.68 -22.13
C GLU A 324 39.67 19.44 -22.01
N VAL A 325 40.41 19.29 -20.89
CA VAL A 325 41.22 18.07 -20.66
C VAL A 325 40.31 16.85 -20.50
N LYS A 326 39.18 17.00 -19.79
CA LYS A 326 38.22 15.92 -19.60
C LYS A 326 37.67 15.40 -20.92
N ALA A 327 37.26 16.28 -21.83
CA ALA A 327 36.77 15.89 -23.14
C ALA A 327 37.84 15.14 -23.96
N LEU A 328 39.09 15.62 -23.94
CA LEU A 328 40.20 14.98 -24.66
C LEU A 328 40.53 13.58 -24.13
N VAL A 329 40.49 13.42 -22.80
CA VAL A 329 40.71 12.13 -22.13
C VAL A 329 39.58 11.15 -22.45
N GLU A 330 38.32 11.59 -22.38
CA GLU A 330 37.16 10.77 -22.71
C GLU A 330 37.20 10.33 -24.18
N ASP A 331 37.55 11.23 -25.11
CA ASP A 331 37.71 10.91 -26.53
C ASP A 331 38.81 9.85 -26.78
N GLN A 332 39.92 9.91 -26.04
CA GLN A 332 40.99 8.91 -26.14
C GLN A 332 40.56 7.55 -25.59
N GLN A 333 39.89 7.53 -24.43
CA GLN A 333 39.38 6.31 -23.82
C GLN A 333 38.28 5.67 -24.68
N ASP A 334 37.43 6.47 -25.30
CA ASP A 334 36.42 6.02 -26.25
C ASP A 334 37.05 5.43 -27.51
N ALA A 335 38.09 6.07 -28.05
CA ALA A 335 38.81 5.57 -29.20
C ALA A 335 39.52 4.24 -28.88
N GLU A 336 40.12 4.12 -27.69
CA GLU A 336 40.76 2.89 -27.23
C GLU A 336 39.73 1.80 -26.94
N SER A 337 38.58 2.14 -26.33
CA SER A 337 37.46 1.21 -26.11
C SER A 337 36.88 0.70 -27.42
N LYS A 338 36.66 1.58 -28.41
CA LYS A 338 36.23 1.20 -29.76
C LYS A 338 37.28 0.33 -30.46
N ARG A 339 38.57 0.59 -30.24
CA ARG A 339 39.67 -0.25 -30.75
C ARG A 339 39.68 -1.63 -30.09
N ILE A 340 39.43 -1.72 -28.79
CA ILE A 340 39.36 -2.99 -28.05
C ILE A 340 38.10 -3.78 -28.47
N GLN A 341 36.95 -3.12 -28.62
CA GLN A 341 35.70 -3.75 -29.06
C GLN A 341 35.74 -4.22 -30.52
N SER A 342 36.49 -3.52 -31.38
CA SER A 342 36.71 -3.95 -32.78
C SER A 342 37.73 -5.07 -32.92
N GLN A 343 38.49 -5.42 -31.87
CA GLN A 343 39.24 -6.65 -31.84
C GLN A 343 38.29 -7.80 -31.51
N ASP A 344 38.05 -8.68 -32.49
CA ASP A 344 37.24 -9.88 -32.32
C ASP A 344 37.76 -10.68 -31.12
N LEU A 345 36.95 -10.78 -30.06
CA LEU A 345 37.22 -11.64 -28.91
C LEU A 345 37.48 -13.06 -29.40
N GLY A 346 38.50 -13.74 -28.84
CA GLY A 346 38.88 -15.10 -29.25
C GLY A 346 37.74 -16.12 -29.19
N SER A 347 36.67 -15.84 -28.43
CA SER A 347 35.44 -16.62 -28.36
C SER A 347 34.60 -16.55 -29.65
N VAL A 348 34.50 -15.36 -30.27
CA VAL A 348 33.79 -15.14 -31.54
C VAL A 348 34.52 -15.85 -32.67
N GLN A 349 35.85 -15.75 -32.70
CA GLN A 349 36.68 -16.50 -33.64
C GLN A 349 36.53 -18.03 -33.47
N HIS A 350 36.45 -18.52 -32.23
CA HIS A 350 36.20 -19.95 -31.95
C HIS A 350 34.78 -20.41 -32.35
N ALA A 351 33.78 -19.56 -32.21
CA ALA A 351 32.41 -19.85 -32.65
C ALA A 351 32.32 -19.93 -34.18
N GLN A 352 32.95 -19.00 -34.89
CA GLN A 352 33.04 -19.01 -36.35
C GLN A 352 33.75 -20.27 -36.87
N LEU A 353 34.90 -20.63 -36.28
CA LEU A 353 35.62 -21.86 -36.65
C LEU A 353 34.80 -23.14 -36.39
N ARG A 354 33.96 -23.17 -35.34
CA ARG A 354 33.03 -24.29 -35.10
C ARG A 354 31.91 -24.34 -36.13
N ALA A 355 31.29 -23.20 -36.45
CA ALA A 355 30.23 -23.12 -37.45
C ALA A 355 30.73 -23.57 -38.84
N GLU A 356 31.94 -23.15 -39.24
CA GLU A 356 32.54 -23.61 -40.50
C GLU A 356 32.80 -25.13 -40.52
N LYS A 357 33.22 -25.71 -39.39
CA LYS A 357 33.41 -27.16 -39.27
C LYS A 357 32.09 -27.92 -39.39
N VAL A 358 31.02 -27.41 -38.76
CA VAL A 358 29.67 -28.00 -38.86
C VAL A 358 29.14 -27.92 -40.29
N GLN A 359 29.24 -26.77 -40.95
CA GLN A 359 28.81 -26.62 -42.36
C GLN A 359 29.57 -27.56 -43.30
N LYS A 360 30.88 -27.72 -43.12
CA LYS A 360 31.68 -28.69 -43.90
C LYS A 360 31.23 -30.13 -43.63
N ALA A 361 30.90 -30.48 -42.38
CA ALA A 361 30.39 -31.81 -42.03
C ALA A 361 29.01 -32.08 -42.67
N GLU A 362 28.09 -31.11 -42.63
CA GLU A 362 26.78 -31.20 -43.27
C GLU A 362 26.88 -31.36 -44.79
N GLN A 363 27.74 -30.58 -45.45
CA GLN A 363 27.97 -30.73 -46.89
C GLN A 363 28.51 -32.12 -47.25
N LEU A 364 29.42 -32.66 -46.43
CA LEU A 364 29.92 -34.02 -46.61
C LEU A 364 28.84 -35.08 -46.36
N ALA A 365 27.99 -34.90 -45.34
CA ALA A 365 26.86 -35.79 -45.05
C ALA A 365 25.84 -35.78 -46.20
N GLN A 366 25.49 -34.61 -46.73
CA GLN A 366 24.60 -34.48 -47.89
C GLN A 366 25.19 -35.13 -49.14
N ARG A 367 26.49 -34.99 -49.40
CA ARG A 367 27.16 -35.68 -50.52
C ARG A 367 27.17 -37.20 -50.33
N LYS A 368 27.36 -37.69 -49.10
CA LYS A 368 27.27 -39.12 -48.79
C LYS A 368 25.84 -39.64 -48.96
N ALA A 369 24.83 -38.91 -48.49
CA ALA A 369 23.43 -39.27 -48.65
C ALA A 369 23.00 -39.31 -50.12
N LYS A 370 23.41 -38.33 -50.93
CA LYS A 370 23.18 -38.35 -52.39
C LYS A 370 23.82 -39.57 -53.06
N ARG A 371 25.08 -39.88 -52.72
CA ARG A 371 25.75 -41.08 -53.24
C ARG A 371 25.07 -42.38 -52.81
N ALA A 372 24.58 -42.45 -51.57
CA ALA A 372 23.84 -43.62 -51.07
C ALA A 372 22.50 -43.79 -51.78
N ALA A 373 21.77 -42.69 -52.05
CA ALA A 373 20.53 -42.72 -52.81
C ALA A 373 20.76 -43.14 -54.28
N GLU A 374 21.82 -42.65 -54.92
CA GLU A 374 22.22 -43.08 -56.28
C GLU A 374 22.62 -44.56 -56.32
N ALA A 375 23.29 -45.06 -55.28
CA ALA A 375 23.64 -46.48 -55.17
C ALA A 375 22.41 -47.36 -54.93
N ALA A 376 21.46 -46.93 -54.10
CA ALA A 376 20.20 -47.63 -53.86
C ALA A 376 19.33 -47.68 -55.12
N ALA A 377 19.25 -46.59 -55.89
CA ALA A 377 18.54 -46.56 -57.18
C ALA A 377 19.16 -47.55 -58.18
N LYS A 378 20.50 -47.65 -58.25
CA LYS A 378 21.19 -48.65 -59.09
C LYS A 378 20.94 -50.09 -58.62
N ALA A 379 20.85 -50.33 -57.31
CA ALA A 379 20.53 -51.65 -56.77
C ALA A 379 19.07 -52.04 -57.06
N GLN A 380 18.15 -51.08 -57.06
CA GLN A 380 16.75 -51.30 -57.44
C GLN A 380 16.59 -51.63 -58.93
N ASP A 381 17.32 -50.95 -59.82
CA ASP A 381 17.38 -51.31 -61.24
C ASP A 381 17.94 -52.72 -61.46
N GLN A 382 18.94 -53.14 -60.66
CA GLN A 382 19.49 -54.50 -60.72
C GLN A 382 18.56 -55.58 -60.16
N MET A 383 17.65 -55.26 -59.23
CA MET A 383 16.65 -56.21 -58.73
C MET A 383 15.46 -56.40 -59.66
N ILE A 384 15.14 -55.41 -60.51
CA ILE A 384 14.08 -55.53 -61.52
C ILE A 384 14.52 -56.50 -62.64
N ASP A 385 15.81 -56.57 -62.97
CA ASP A 385 16.36 -57.51 -63.97
C ASP A 385 16.41 -58.99 -63.49
N VAL A 386 16.25 -59.28 -62.19
CA VAL A 386 16.41 -60.64 -61.63
C VAL A 386 15.06 -61.33 -61.31
N ALA A 387 13.94 -60.60 -61.35
CA ALA A 387 12.63 -61.12 -60.95
C ALA A 387 11.81 -61.86 -62.04
N GLU A 388 12.33 -62.02 -63.27
CA GLU A 388 11.60 -62.70 -64.38
C GLU A 388 11.96 -64.18 -64.62
N ALA A 389 12.82 -64.82 -63.81
CA ALA A 389 13.18 -66.22 -64.04
C ALA A 389 13.10 -67.14 -62.81
N SER A 390 11.89 -67.70 -62.66
CA SER A 390 11.58 -69.05 -62.17
C SER A 390 11.55 -69.35 -60.67
N THR A 391 10.32 -69.66 -60.24
CA THR A 391 9.84 -70.34 -59.05
C THR A 391 10.09 -71.85 -59.10
N THR A 392 10.63 -72.46 -58.03
CA THR A 392 9.99 -73.51 -57.19
C THR A 392 11.00 -74.25 -56.31
N VAL A 393 10.47 -74.75 -55.19
CA VAL A 393 10.95 -75.78 -54.24
C VAL A 393 11.46 -75.27 -52.88
N GLU A 394 10.95 -75.99 -51.87
CA GLU A 394 10.80 -75.79 -50.42
C GLU A 394 12.07 -75.49 -49.62
N PRO A 395 11.92 -75.12 -48.32
CA PRO A 395 12.46 -76.06 -47.32
C PRO A 395 11.71 -76.15 -45.98
N GLU A 396 12.05 -77.24 -45.28
CA GLU A 396 11.67 -77.65 -43.93
C GLU A 396 12.18 -76.71 -42.80
N VAL A 397 11.54 -76.90 -41.65
CA VAL A 397 11.56 -76.14 -40.39
C VAL A 397 12.80 -76.43 -39.54
N ASN A 398 13.51 -75.40 -39.05
CA ASN A 398 13.47 -74.88 -37.66
C ASN A 398 14.72 -74.02 -37.39
N ASP A 399 14.53 -72.72 -37.19
CA ASP A 399 15.58 -71.79 -36.75
C ASP A 399 15.18 -71.14 -35.42
N ASP A 400 16.19 -71.01 -34.58
CA ASP A 400 16.20 -70.45 -33.24
C ASP A 400 15.69 -69.00 -33.20
N ALA A 401 14.66 -68.77 -32.38
CA ALA A 401 14.11 -67.45 -32.12
C ALA A 401 14.90 -66.72 -31.03
N ALA A 402 15.63 -65.71 -31.50
CA ALA A 402 15.87 -64.40 -30.92
C ALA A 402 15.37 -64.14 -29.48
N THR A 403 16.36 -63.90 -28.61
CA THR A 403 16.27 -63.08 -27.41
C THR A 403 15.82 -61.65 -27.73
N SER A 404 14.67 -61.24 -27.21
CA SER A 404 14.27 -59.86 -27.01
C SER A 404 13.79 -59.71 -25.57
N GLU A 405 14.57 -59.01 -24.74
CA GLU A 405 14.27 -58.47 -23.40
C GLU A 405 15.65 -58.02 -22.88
N GLU A 406 15.93 -56.73 -22.66
CA GLU A 406 15.56 -56.01 -21.44
C GLU A 406 16.07 -54.53 -21.48
N PRO A 407 15.70 -53.69 -20.48
CA PRO A 407 15.30 -52.29 -20.65
C PRO A 407 16.29 -51.22 -20.14
N PHE A 408 15.86 -49.95 -20.26
CA PHE A 408 16.12 -48.79 -19.38
C PHE A 408 17.40 -48.78 -18.50
N GLU A 409 18.30 -47.83 -18.78
CA GLU A 409 19.01 -47.10 -17.72
C GLU A 409 18.97 -45.59 -17.97
N SER A 410 18.88 -44.90 -16.83
CA SER A 410 18.38 -43.57 -16.53
C SER A 410 19.22 -42.38 -17.01
N HIS A 411 18.51 -41.30 -17.34
CA HIS A 411 19.00 -39.93 -17.26
C HIS A 411 19.42 -39.55 -15.83
N GLU A 412 20.53 -38.83 -15.71
CA GLU A 412 20.66 -37.72 -14.75
C GLU A 412 21.98 -36.96 -15.04
N TRP A 413 21.89 -35.79 -15.67
CA TRP A 413 22.57 -34.59 -15.15
C TRP A 413 22.08 -33.32 -15.85
N LEU A 414 21.34 -32.53 -15.08
CA LEU A 414 21.03 -31.13 -15.32
C LEU A 414 21.71 -30.37 -14.17
N VAL A 415 22.83 -29.71 -14.49
CA VAL A 415 23.50 -28.63 -13.74
C VAL A 415 24.20 -27.86 -14.86
N GLU A 416 23.95 -26.59 -15.16
CA GLU A 416 23.56 -25.42 -14.35
C GLU A 416 22.61 -24.53 -15.17
#